data_AF-A0A1E1WR25-F1
#
_entry.id   AF-A0A1E1WR25-F1
#
_cell.length_a   1.000
_cell.length_b   1.000
_cell.length_c   1.000
_cell.angle_alpha   90.00
_cell.angle_beta   90.00
_cell.angle_gamma   90.00
#
_symmetry.space_group_name_H-M   'P 1'
#
loop_
_entity.id
_entity.type
_entity.pdbx_description
1 polymer ?
#
loop_
_entity_poly.entity_id
_entity_poly.type
_entity_poly.pdbx_seq_one_letter_code
_entity_poly.pdbx_strand_id
1 'polypeptide(L)'
;RGVKVQLVNRIAFSPAHDTTFEHKNLNEDEINISSEIDKQQRLRLIEVLQKFKHCFASSLKELGSTLVTEMNIELNSKKPVVYRPYRLSHKEREHVRDMVTEMLDAG
;
A
#
# COMPACT_ATOMS: atom_id res chain seq x y z
N ARG A 1 37.59 13.71 -2.55
CA ARG A 1 37.33 12.49 -1.72
C ARG A 1 36.05 11.86 -2.25
N GLY A 2 36.13 10.73 -2.95
CA GLY A 2 34.96 10.10 -3.57
C GLY A 2 34.05 9.44 -2.53
N VAL A 3 32.76 9.79 -2.54
CA VAL A 3 31.76 9.18 -1.67
C VAL A 3 31.40 7.81 -2.24
N LYS A 4 31.68 6.74 -1.49
CA LYS A 4 31.22 5.38 -1.83
C LYS A 4 29.74 5.27 -1.46
N VAL A 5 28.89 5.29 -2.48
CA VAL A 5 27.46 4.96 -2.37
C VAL A 5 27.34 3.44 -2.22
N GLN A 6 26.60 2.98 -1.21
CA GLN A 6 26.24 1.57 -1.06
C GLN A 6 24.76 1.43 -1.41
N LEU A 7 24.49 0.75 -2.51
CA LEU A 7 23.13 0.38 -2.92
C LEU A 7 22.67 -0.79 -2.04
N VAL A 8 21.53 -0.64 -1.39
CA VAL A 8 20.86 -1.72 -0.65
C VAL A 8 19.46 -1.85 -1.25
N ASN A 9 19.02 -3.08 -1.52
CA ASN A 9 17.89 -3.49 -2.40
C ASN A 9 18.16 -3.36 -3.90
N ARG A 10 18.60 -4.47 -4.51
CA ARG A 10 18.62 -4.66 -5.96
C ARG A 10 17.36 -5.41 -6.35
N ILE A 11 16.34 -4.71 -6.83
CA ILE A 11 15.16 -5.33 -7.45
C ILE A 11 15.39 -5.30 -8.96
N ALA A 12 15.58 -6.47 -9.56
CA ALA A 12 15.72 -6.59 -11.01
C ALA A 12 14.35 -6.44 -11.67
N PHE A 13 14.24 -5.62 -12.71
CA PHE A 13 12.97 -5.32 -13.38
C PHE A 13 12.83 -6.00 -14.74
N SER A 14 11.61 -6.47 -15.03
CA SER A 14 11.07 -6.82 -16.34
C SER A 14 9.81 -5.98 -16.58
N PRO A 15 9.72 -5.20 -17.67
CA PRO A 15 8.78 -4.07 -17.81
C PRO A 15 7.37 -4.43 -18.31
N ALA A 16 6.95 -5.69 -18.21
CA ALA A 16 5.80 -6.17 -18.98
C ALA A 16 4.47 -6.35 -18.19
N HIS A 17 4.39 -6.03 -16.90
CA HIS A 17 3.26 -6.50 -16.06
C HIS A 17 2.32 -5.44 -15.47
N ASP A 18 2.62 -4.14 -15.54
CA ASP A 18 1.87 -3.12 -14.77
C ASP A 18 0.49 -2.74 -15.33
N THR A 19 0.08 -3.25 -16.49
CA THR A 19 -1.20 -2.88 -17.13
C THR A 19 -2.34 -3.89 -16.98
N THR A 20 -2.17 -4.96 -16.21
CA THR A 20 -3.22 -5.96 -15.99
C THR A 20 -3.45 -6.20 -14.50
N PHE A 21 -3.96 -5.18 -13.82
CA PHE A 21 -4.56 -5.39 -12.51
C PHE A 21 -6.04 -5.72 -12.70
N GLU A 22 -6.41 -6.96 -12.39
CA GLU A 22 -7.80 -7.40 -12.27
C GLU A 22 -8.43 -6.66 -11.08
N HIS A 23 -9.06 -5.52 -11.33
CA HIS A 23 -9.80 -4.82 -10.30
C HIS A 23 -11.14 -5.52 -10.06
N LYS A 24 -11.40 -5.89 -8.81
CA LYS A 24 -12.75 -6.34 -8.43
C LYS A 24 -13.76 -5.25 -8.75
N ASN A 25 -14.89 -5.66 -9.33
CA ASN A 25 -16.04 -4.78 -9.50
C ASN A 25 -16.50 -4.30 -8.12
N LEU A 26 -16.78 -2.99 -8.02
CA LEU A 26 -17.31 -2.39 -6.81
C LEU A 26 -18.75 -2.85 -6.61
N ASN A 27 -19.04 -3.39 -5.43
CA ASN A 27 -20.41 -3.65 -5.02
C ASN A 27 -21.02 -2.39 -4.40
N GLU A 28 -22.33 -2.24 -4.57
CA GLU A 28 -23.12 -1.14 -4.02
C GLU A 28 -23.04 -1.01 -2.49
N ASP A 29 -22.77 -2.11 -1.80
CA ASP A 29 -22.72 -2.20 -0.34
C ASP A 29 -21.37 -1.76 0.24
N GLU A 30 -20.32 -1.67 -0.60
CA GLU A 30 -18.98 -1.25 -0.18
C GLU A 30 -18.84 0.28 -0.16
N ILE A 31 -19.81 1.01 -0.71
CA ILE A 31 -19.76 2.45 -0.87
C ILE A 31 -20.78 3.09 0.08
N ASN A 32 -20.30 3.96 0.95
CA ASN A 32 -21.16 4.75 1.83
C ASN A 32 -21.78 5.91 1.04
N ILE A 33 -23.07 5.80 0.71
CA ILE A 33 -23.83 6.77 -0.08
C ILE A 33 -24.99 7.30 0.78
N SER A 34 -25.24 8.61 0.75
CA SER A 34 -26.36 9.19 1.50
C SER A 34 -27.71 8.73 0.95
N SER A 35 -28.70 8.62 1.84
CA SER A 35 -30.07 8.21 1.50
C SER A 35 -30.85 9.24 0.66
N GLU A 36 -30.31 10.44 0.50
CA GLU A 36 -30.93 11.55 -0.23
C GLU A 36 -30.70 11.48 -1.75
N ILE A 37 -29.85 10.58 -2.21
CA ILE A 37 -29.47 10.45 -3.61
C ILE A 37 -30.46 9.54 -4.36
N ASP A 38 -30.92 9.99 -5.52
CA ASP A 38 -31.81 9.20 -6.37
C ASP A 38 -31.11 7.96 -6.95
N LYS A 39 -31.89 6.91 -7.25
CA LYS A 39 -31.38 5.66 -7.82
C LYS A 39 -30.58 5.88 -9.11
N GLN A 40 -31.01 6.81 -9.98
CA GLN A 40 -30.29 7.10 -11.22
C GLN A 40 -28.94 7.78 -10.97
N GLN A 41 -28.89 8.69 -9.99
CA GLN A 41 -27.66 9.36 -9.59
C GLN A 41 -26.68 8.38 -8.93
N ARG A 42 -27.20 7.41 -8.16
CA ARG A 42 -26.42 6.35 -7.52
C ARG A 42 -25.76 5.43 -8.55
N LEU A 43 -26.50 4.99 -9.57
CA LEU A 43 -25.94 4.19 -10.67
C LEU A 43 -24.81 4.94 -11.39
N ARG A 44 -25.04 6.22 -11.72
CA ARG A 44 -24.03 7.05 -12.37
C ARG A 44 -22.78 7.24 -11.53
N LEU A 45 -22.92 7.36 -10.20
CA LEU A 45 -21.79 7.46 -9.28
C LEU A 45 -20.94 6.18 -9.30
N ILE A 46 -21.58 5.01 -9.25
CA ILE A 46 -20.90 3.70 -9.28
C ILE A 46 -20.12 3.54 -10.58
N GLU A 47 -20.72 3.87 -11.73
CA GLU A 47 -20.04 3.83 -13.03
C GLU A 47 -18.75 4.67 -13.04
N VAL A 48 -18.79 5.87 -12.44
CA VAL A 48 -17.62 6.74 -12.34
C VAL A 48 -16.56 6.14 -11.41
N LEU A 49 -16.96 5.65 -10.24
CA LEU A 49 -16.04 5.02 -9.30
C LEU A 49 -15.37 3.79 -9.90
N GLN A 50 -16.12 3.00 -10.66
CA GLN A 50 -15.63 1.79 -11.32
C GLN A 50 -14.67 2.13 -12.45
N LYS A 51 -14.97 3.19 -13.24
CA LYS A 51 -14.05 3.73 -14.26
C LYS A 51 -12.69 4.14 -13.68
N PHE A 52 -12.70 4.73 -12.48
CA PHE A 52 -11.48 5.19 -11.80
C PHE A 52 -11.04 4.25 -10.67
N LYS A 53 -11.47 2.99 -10.67
CA LYS A 53 -11.15 2.05 -9.58
C LYS A 53 -9.65 1.84 -9.41
N HIS A 54 -8.89 1.88 -10.50
CA HIS A 54 -7.42 1.80 -10.49
C HIS A 54 -6.74 2.94 -9.71
N CYS A 55 -7.43 4.04 -9.42
CA CYS A 55 -6.89 5.17 -8.65
C CYS A 55 -7.00 4.99 -7.13
N PHE A 56 -7.78 4.01 -6.64
CA PHE A 56 -8.04 3.83 -5.22
C PHE A 56 -7.83 2.38 -4.80
N ALA A 57 -7.05 2.18 -3.74
CA ALA A 57 -6.85 0.87 -3.12
C ALA A 57 -7.92 0.60 -2.06
N SER A 58 -8.57 -0.57 -2.14
CA SER A 58 -9.49 -1.05 -1.11
C SER A 58 -8.79 -1.93 -0.06
N SER A 59 -7.57 -2.40 -0.34
CA SER A 59 -6.75 -3.18 0.58
C SER A 59 -5.26 -2.92 0.34
N LEU A 60 -4.42 -3.33 1.28
CA LEU A 60 -2.96 -3.15 1.16
C LEU A 60 -2.37 -3.88 -0.07
N LYS A 61 -3.02 -4.96 -0.53
CA LYS A 61 -2.66 -5.69 -1.76
C LYS A 61 -2.86 -4.87 -3.04
N GLU A 62 -3.70 -3.85 -2.99
CA GLU A 62 -4.00 -2.97 -4.13
C GLU A 62 -3.15 -1.69 -4.13
N LEU A 63 -2.35 -1.43 -3.09
CA LEU A 63 -1.61 -0.17 -2.94
C LEU A 63 -0.56 0.05 -4.05
N GLY A 64 -0.13 -1.04 -4.70
CA GLY A 64 0.86 -1.02 -5.77
C GLY A 64 2.24 -0.53 -5.31
N SER A 65 3.17 -0.44 -6.25
CA SER A 65 4.48 0.20 -6.02
C SER A 65 4.79 1.13 -7.19
N THR A 66 5.61 2.16 -6.94
CA THR A 66 6.04 3.10 -7.98
C THR A 66 7.55 3.02 -8.16
N LEU A 67 7.98 3.06 -9.41
CA LEU A 67 9.38 3.08 -9.81
C LEU A 67 9.85 4.48 -10.21
N VAL A 68 8.99 5.49 -10.05
CA VAL A 68 9.27 6.87 -10.47
C VAL A 68 10.42 7.49 -9.66
N THR A 69 10.59 7.08 -8.40
CA THR A 69 11.61 7.66 -7.51
C THR A 69 12.00 6.66 -6.43
N GLU A 70 13.29 6.65 -6.10
CA GLU A 70 13.85 5.91 -4.96
C GLU A 70 14.18 6.88 -3.82
N MET A 71 13.91 6.49 -2.58
CA MET A 71 14.29 7.27 -1.40
C MET A 71 15.72 6.95 -0.99
N ASN A 72 16.61 7.95 -1.05
CA ASN A 72 17.95 7.84 -0.51
C ASN A 72 18.00 8.35 0.94
N ILE A 73 18.41 7.50 1.88
CA ILE A 73 18.56 7.87 3.30
C ILE A 73 20.03 8.24 3.56
N GLU A 74 20.27 9.53 3.79
CA GLU A 74 21.61 10.04 4.11
C GLU A 74 21.94 9.82 5.59
N LEU A 75 23.04 9.11 5.86
CA LEU A 75 23.45 8.77 7.22
C LEU A 75 24.53 9.72 7.74
N ASN A 76 24.33 10.23 8.95
CA ASN A 76 25.34 11.03 9.68
C ASN A 76 26.46 10.16 10.26
N SER A 77 26.22 8.86 10.46
CA SER A 77 27.20 7.92 11.03
C SER A 77 26.95 6.51 10.50
N LYS A 78 28.03 5.73 10.36
CA LYS A 78 27.98 4.31 9.93
C LYS A 78 27.81 3.34 11.09
N LYS A 79 27.85 3.82 12.34
CA LYS A 79 27.70 2.96 13.52
C LYS A 79 26.21 2.67 13.75
N PRO A 80 25.75 1.42 13.66
CA PRO A 80 24.35 1.09 13.91
C PRO A 80 24.01 1.28 15.40
N VAL A 81 22.82 1.82 15.66
CA VAL A 81 22.24 1.93 17.00
C VAL A 81 21.32 0.75 17.22
N VAL A 82 21.56 -0.05 18.27
CA VAL A 82 20.75 -1.24 18.58
C VAL A 82 20.09 -1.03 19.93
N TYR A 83 18.77 -1.23 19.99
CA TYR A 83 17.98 -1.16 21.21
C TYR A 83 17.15 -2.43 21.37
N ARG A 84 16.92 -2.87 22.61
CA ARG A 84 16.08 -4.04 22.88
C ARG A 84 14.60 -3.68 22.69
N PRO A 85 13.80 -4.46 21.94
CA PRO A 85 12.38 -4.19 21.82
C PRO A 85 11.69 -4.09 23.19
N TYR A 86 10.80 -3.11 23.34
CA TYR A 86 10.01 -2.98 24.56
C TYR A 86 9.02 -4.14 24.68
N ARG A 87 8.71 -4.48 25.93
CA ARG A 87 7.70 -5.50 26.21
C ARG A 87 6.32 -4.93 25.92
N LEU A 88 5.56 -5.66 25.13
CA LEU A 88 4.17 -5.35 24.82
C LEU A 88 3.25 -6.29 25.62
N SER A 89 2.10 -5.77 26.04
CA SER A 89 1.05 -6.58 26.65
C SER A 89 0.55 -7.64 25.67
N HIS A 90 -0.19 -8.65 26.15
CA HIS A 90 -0.70 -9.70 25.28
C HIS A 90 -1.60 -9.14 24.17
N LYS A 91 -2.52 -8.22 24.54
CA LYS A 91 -3.47 -7.61 23.61
C LYS A 91 -2.77 -6.77 22.55
N GLU A 92 -1.77 -5.98 22.94
CA GLU A 92 -0.99 -5.18 21.98
C GLU A 92 -0.20 -6.06 21.01
N ARG A 93 0.37 -7.17 21.48
CA ARG A 93 1.09 -8.12 20.61
C ARG A 93 0.19 -8.76 19.57
N GLU A 94 -1.08 -8.97 19.89
CA GLU A 94 -2.06 -9.51 18.95
C GLU A 94 -2.32 -8.53 17.82
N HIS A 95 -2.64 -7.27 18.14
CA HIS A 95 -2.81 -6.22 17.12
C HIS A 95 -1.56 -6.02 16.24
N VAL A 96 -0.37 -6.01 16.85
CA VAL A 96 0.89 -5.92 16.08
C VAL A 96 1.07 -7.11 15.16
N ARG A 97 0.71 -8.32 15.60
CA ARG A 97 0.78 -9.50 14.76
C ARG A 97 -0.15 -9.40 13.57
N ASP A 98 -1.38 -8.93 13.77
CA ASP A 98 -2.35 -8.79 12.68
C ASP A 98 -1.86 -7.79 11.62
N MET A 99 -1.37 -6.62 12.05
CA MET A 99 -0.80 -5.61 11.14
C MET A 99 0.41 -6.15 10.37
N VAL A 100 1.34 -6.83 11.06
CA VAL A 100 2.52 -7.41 10.39
C VAL A 100 2.11 -8.52 9.41
N THR A 101 1.12 -9.34 9.76
CA THR A 101 0.62 -10.41 8.88
C THR A 101 -0.03 -9.81 7.65
N GLU A 102 -0.86 -8.76 7.79
CA GLU A 102 -1.45 -8.04 6.66
C GLU A 102 -0.38 -7.46 5.73
N MET A 103 0.68 -6.86 6.29
CA MET A 103 1.81 -6.34 5.51
C MET A 103 2.56 -7.44 4.77
N LEU A 104 2.87 -8.56 5.45
CA LEU A 104 3.58 -9.69 4.84
C LEU A 104 2.75 -10.37 3.75
N ASP A 105 1.43 -10.45 3.93
CA ASP A 105 0.50 -10.99 2.94
C ASP A 105 0.36 -10.09 1.71
N ALA A 106 0.66 -8.79 1.85
CA ALA A 106 0.57 -7.81 0.77
C ALA A 106 1.82 -7.74 -0.12
N GLY A 107 2.99 -8.11 0.39
CA GLY A 107 4.25 -8.21 -0.37
C GLY A 107 5.20 -7.04 -0.14
#